data_AF-A0A2H0VCH6-F1
#
_entry.id   AF-A0A2H0VCH6-F1
#
_cell.length_a   1.000
_cell.length_b   1.000
_cell.length_c   1.000
_cell.angle_alpha   90.00
_cell.angle_beta   90.00
_cell.angle_gamma   90.00
#
_symmetry.space_group_name_H-M   'P 1'
#
loop_
_entity.id
_entity.type
_entity.pdbx_description
1 polymer ?
#
loop_
_entity_poly.entity_id
_entity_poly.type
_entity_poly.pdbx_seq_one_letter_code
_entity_poly.pdbx_strand_id
1 'polypeptide(L)'
;MTNKKTKIVCTLGPASESIKTLTDMIKAGMNVARLNFSHGDHENHGLLIKRIRQVSKKLDRPIAIVQDLHGPKIRVSGLKDALTVNVGQEVVIGKDFRLDTKVAHSIRSGQQILIEDGLVELEVKSVRGSRIHCVALSPGKIRNLKGVNLPRTKLRIPILTKKDIDDLKFGLKQDVDYVALSFVRTRQDVKNLKKLIVRHNPKKFTTPKIIAKIEKPEAVKNFDGILKE
;
A
#
# COMPACT_ATOMS: atom_id res chain seq x y z
N MET A 1 20.01 -25.21 -13.78
CA MET A 1 19.02 -24.18 -13.40
C MET A 1 17.76 -24.43 -14.22
N THR A 2 16.63 -24.69 -13.59
CA THR A 2 15.36 -24.79 -14.32
C THR A 2 15.08 -23.45 -14.97
N ASN A 3 14.91 -23.46 -16.30
CA ASN A 3 14.85 -22.28 -17.14
C ASN A 3 13.46 -21.60 -17.02
N LYS A 4 13.14 -21.13 -15.81
CA LYS A 4 11.82 -20.56 -15.51
C LYS A 4 11.67 -19.20 -16.19
N LYS A 5 10.60 -19.05 -16.98
CA LYS A 5 10.26 -17.79 -17.64
C LYS A 5 9.65 -16.79 -16.65
N THR A 6 8.78 -17.27 -15.76
CA THR A 6 8.10 -16.46 -14.74
C THR A 6 9.07 -15.99 -13.65
N LYS A 7 9.01 -14.70 -13.31
CA LYS A 7 9.83 -14.09 -12.26
C LYS A 7 9.10 -14.11 -10.92
N ILE A 8 9.84 -14.27 -9.83
CA ILE A 8 9.29 -14.35 -8.47
C ILE A 8 9.64 -13.08 -7.72
N VAL A 9 8.61 -12.41 -7.21
CA VAL A 9 8.71 -11.26 -6.30
C VAL A 9 8.54 -11.77 -4.88
N CYS A 10 9.50 -11.52 -4.00
CA CYS A 10 9.39 -11.85 -2.58
C CYS A 10 9.37 -10.57 -1.74
N THR A 11 8.40 -10.46 -0.83
CA THR A 11 8.39 -9.36 0.14
C THR A 11 9.39 -9.66 1.25
N LEU A 12 10.26 -8.69 1.53
CA LEU A 12 11.27 -8.83 2.57
C LEU A 12 10.86 -8.11 3.86
N GLY A 13 11.33 -8.62 4.98
CA GLY A 13 11.07 -8.10 6.31
C GLY A 13 11.92 -8.81 7.37
N PRO A 14 11.58 -8.71 8.66
CA PRO A 14 12.40 -9.23 9.76
C PRO A 14 12.76 -10.73 9.64
N ALA A 15 11.86 -11.54 9.09
CA ALA A 15 12.09 -12.97 8.89
C ALA A 15 13.08 -13.30 7.74
N SER A 16 13.37 -12.34 6.86
CA SER A 16 14.09 -12.55 5.60
C SER A 16 15.21 -11.55 5.32
N GLU A 17 15.60 -10.73 6.30
CA GLU A 17 16.61 -9.68 6.11
C GLU A 17 18.06 -10.14 6.29
N SER A 18 18.30 -11.34 6.81
CA SER A 18 19.66 -11.85 7.03
C SER A 18 20.35 -12.22 5.71
N ILE A 19 21.67 -12.05 5.63
CA ILE A 19 22.46 -12.45 4.45
C ILE A 19 22.27 -13.93 4.10
N LYS A 20 22.17 -14.81 5.12
CA LYS A 20 21.93 -16.23 4.93
C LYS A 20 20.57 -16.46 4.27
N THR A 21 19.50 -15.91 4.84
CA THR A 21 18.15 -16.08 4.31
C THR A 21 18.01 -15.51 2.91
N LEU A 22 18.57 -14.32 2.65
CA LEU A 22 18.59 -13.74 1.29
C LEU A 22 19.32 -14.63 0.29
N THR A 23 20.44 -15.23 0.69
CA THR A 23 21.19 -16.19 -0.15
C THR A 23 20.33 -17.40 -0.49
N ASP A 24 19.66 -17.97 0.50
CA ASP A 24 18.80 -19.14 0.34
C ASP A 24 17.60 -18.80 -0.57
N MET A 25 16.97 -17.64 -0.40
CA MET A 25 15.86 -17.17 -1.26
C MET A 25 16.29 -16.93 -2.71
N ILE A 26 17.45 -16.32 -2.96
CA ILE A 26 17.97 -16.09 -4.32
C ILE A 26 18.34 -17.43 -4.98
N LYS A 27 18.91 -18.37 -4.22
CA LYS A 27 19.19 -19.72 -4.71
C LYS A 27 17.90 -20.48 -5.06
N ALA A 28 16.86 -20.34 -4.25
CA ALA A 28 15.54 -20.92 -4.46
C ALA A 28 14.75 -20.28 -5.62
N GLY A 29 15.16 -19.11 -6.12
CA GLY A 29 14.65 -18.53 -7.37
C GLY A 29 13.97 -17.17 -7.26
N MET A 30 14.13 -16.44 -6.15
CA MET A 30 13.75 -15.03 -6.05
C MET A 30 14.43 -14.21 -7.17
N ASN A 31 13.67 -13.33 -7.82
CA ASN A 31 14.19 -12.41 -8.85
C ASN A 31 14.03 -10.95 -8.47
N VAL A 32 13.05 -10.65 -7.61
CA VAL A 32 12.71 -9.29 -7.23
C VAL A 32 12.47 -9.24 -5.73
N ALA A 33 13.16 -8.32 -5.07
CA ALA A 33 12.95 -8.00 -3.66
C ALA A 33 11.93 -6.85 -3.56
N ARG A 34 10.76 -7.13 -2.98
CA ARG A 34 9.75 -6.11 -2.67
C ARG A 34 9.98 -5.59 -1.26
N LEU A 35 10.16 -4.27 -1.14
CA LEU A 35 10.25 -3.56 0.13
C LEU A 35 8.95 -2.82 0.37
N ASN A 36 8.20 -3.23 1.40
CA ASN A 36 6.90 -2.64 1.74
C ASN A 36 7.08 -1.45 2.69
N PHE A 37 6.97 -0.23 2.18
CA PHE A 37 7.15 1.00 2.96
C PHE A 37 5.96 1.34 3.87
N SER A 38 4.96 0.46 3.96
CA SER A 38 3.97 0.52 5.04
C SER A 38 4.55 0.14 6.41
N HIS A 39 5.72 -0.50 6.44
CA HIS A 39 6.40 -0.97 7.64
C HIS A 39 7.91 -0.67 7.56
N GLY A 40 8.56 -0.66 8.72
CA GLY A 40 9.98 -0.33 8.85
C GLY A 40 10.27 1.15 8.62
N ASP A 41 11.49 1.54 8.94
CA ASP A 41 12.03 2.87 8.68
C ASP A 41 13.08 2.87 7.55
N HIS A 42 13.57 4.05 7.20
CA HIS A 42 14.57 4.22 6.13
C HIS A 42 15.90 3.56 6.47
N GLU A 43 16.26 3.44 7.75
CA GLU A 43 17.49 2.79 8.17
C GLU A 43 17.42 1.28 7.91
N ASN A 44 16.33 0.64 8.33
CA ASN A 44 16.09 -0.78 8.09
C ASN A 44 16.06 -1.08 6.58
N HIS A 45 15.32 -0.30 5.79
CA HIS A 45 15.25 -0.48 4.34
C HIS A 45 16.62 -0.28 3.67
N GLY A 46 17.41 0.70 4.12
CA GLY A 46 18.76 0.96 3.59
C GLY A 46 19.72 -0.20 3.83
N LEU A 47 19.70 -0.75 5.06
CA LEU A 47 20.50 -1.93 5.40
C LEU A 47 20.08 -3.14 4.55
N LEU A 48 18.78 -3.34 4.37
CA LEU A 48 18.24 -4.43 3.57
C LEU A 48 18.63 -4.31 2.09
N ILE A 49 18.54 -3.13 1.50
CA ILE A 49 19.00 -2.85 0.13
C ILE A 49 20.48 -3.19 -0.03
N LYS A 50 21.33 -2.75 0.91
CA LYS A 50 22.76 -3.07 0.92
C LYS A 50 23.00 -4.58 0.93
N ARG A 51 22.31 -5.31 1.81
CA ARG A 51 22.41 -6.78 1.91
C ARG A 51 21.94 -7.48 0.63
N ILE A 52 20.83 -7.06 0.03
CA ILE A 52 20.33 -7.61 -1.25
C ILE A 52 21.39 -7.47 -2.35
N ARG A 53 21.95 -6.27 -2.51
CA ARG A 53 23.00 -6.01 -3.51
C ARG A 53 24.27 -6.80 -3.26
N GLN A 54 24.68 -6.93 -2.01
CA GLN A 54 25.84 -7.75 -1.63
C GLN A 54 25.63 -9.22 -2.04
N VAL A 55 24.47 -9.81 -1.74
CA VAL A 55 24.19 -11.22 -2.07
C VAL A 55 24.00 -11.39 -3.58
N SER A 56 23.31 -10.46 -4.25
CA SER A 56 23.15 -10.44 -5.71
C SER A 56 24.50 -10.45 -6.43
N LYS A 57 25.44 -9.58 -6.01
CA LYS A 57 26.82 -9.54 -6.54
C LYS A 57 27.59 -10.83 -6.24
N LYS A 58 27.51 -11.34 -5.01
CA LYS A 58 28.22 -12.57 -4.60
C LYS A 58 27.78 -13.80 -5.40
N LEU A 59 26.49 -13.88 -5.74
CA LEU A 59 25.92 -15.01 -6.46
C LEU A 59 25.92 -14.84 -7.99
N ASP A 60 26.38 -13.67 -8.48
CA ASP A 60 26.26 -13.26 -9.88
C ASP A 60 24.84 -13.47 -10.44
N ARG A 61 23.85 -12.99 -9.66
CA ARG A 61 22.42 -13.10 -10.02
C ARG A 61 21.76 -11.75 -9.88
N PRO A 62 21.20 -11.16 -10.95
CA PRO A 62 20.54 -9.87 -10.86
C PRO A 62 19.25 -9.99 -10.03
N ILE A 63 19.09 -9.11 -9.05
CA ILE A 63 17.88 -8.99 -8.23
C ILE A 63 17.39 -7.55 -8.30
N ALA A 64 16.20 -7.37 -8.88
CA ALA A 64 15.58 -6.05 -8.91
C ALA A 64 14.96 -5.72 -7.54
N ILE A 65 14.90 -4.44 -7.20
CA ILE A 65 14.31 -3.92 -5.98
C ILE A 65 13.06 -3.10 -6.33
N VAL A 66 11.92 -3.50 -5.76
CA VAL A 66 10.65 -2.78 -5.86
C VAL A 66 10.42 -2.05 -4.53
N GLN A 67 10.42 -0.73 -4.59
CA GLN A 67 9.87 0.11 -3.52
C GLN A 67 8.35 0.13 -3.66
N ASP A 68 7.62 -0.46 -2.71
CA ASP A 68 6.16 -0.40 -2.66
C ASP A 68 5.69 0.67 -1.67
N LEU A 69 5.15 1.77 -2.23
CA LEU A 69 4.70 2.93 -1.46
C LEU A 69 3.44 2.63 -0.65
N HIS A 70 3.31 3.28 0.50
CA HIS A 70 2.21 3.05 1.43
C HIS A 70 0.85 3.42 0.83
N GLY A 71 0.77 4.59 0.18
CA GLY A 71 -0.46 5.15 -0.35
C GLY A 71 -1.43 5.63 0.73
N PRO A 72 -2.60 6.17 0.34
CA PRO A 72 -3.55 6.79 1.25
C PRO A 72 -4.47 5.76 1.90
N LYS A 73 -3.89 4.79 2.61
CA LYS A 73 -4.66 3.72 3.26
C LYS A 73 -5.40 4.28 4.48
N ILE A 74 -6.72 4.15 4.49
CA ILE A 74 -7.54 4.53 5.64
C ILE A 74 -7.48 3.41 6.67
N ARG A 75 -7.34 3.75 7.95
CA ARG A 75 -7.33 2.78 9.05
C ARG A 75 -8.25 3.20 10.18
N VAL A 76 -8.70 2.18 10.92
CA VAL A 76 -9.34 2.34 12.22
C VAL A 76 -8.35 3.00 13.19
N SER A 77 -8.85 3.96 13.96
CA SER A 77 -8.10 4.68 14.99
C SER A 77 -8.97 4.90 16.24
N GLY A 78 -8.34 5.18 17.38
CA GLY A 78 -9.04 5.58 18.60
C GLY A 78 -9.70 4.45 19.40
N LEU A 79 -9.47 3.18 19.04
CA LEU A 79 -9.85 2.02 19.86
C LEU A 79 -8.71 1.66 20.82
N LYS A 80 -9.02 1.59 22.13
CA LYS A 80 -8.13 1.00 23.15
C LYS A 80 -8.23 -0.53 23.08
N ASP A 81 -9.45 -1.01 23.26
CA ASP A 81 -9.83 -2.40 23.09
C ASP A 81 -10.57 -2.59 21.79
N ALA A 82 -10.59 -3.82 21.30
CA ALA A 82 -11.30 -4.14 20.08
C ALA A 82 -12.82 -4.14 20.30
N LEU A 83 -13.56 -3.64 19.30
CA LEU A 83 -15.01 -3.57 19.31
C LEU A 83 -15.59 -4.80 18.62
N THR A 84 -16.33 -5.62 19.37
CA THR A 84 -17.11 -6.72 18.79
C THR A 84 -18.45 -6.19 18.29
N VAL A 85 -18.83 -6.58 17.08
CA VAL A 85 -20.11 -6.23 16.45
C VAL A 85 -20.84 -7.49 16.01
N ASN A 86 -22.15 -7.50 16.19
CA ASN A 86 -23.05 -8.54 15.66
C ASN A 86 -23.84 -8.00 14.46
N VAL A 87 -24.36 -8.89 13.63
CA VAL A 87 -25.23 -8.51 12.50
C VAL A 87 -26.43 -7.69 13.01
N GLY A 88 -26.74 -6.58 12.33
CA GLY A 88 -27.82 -5.67 12.71
C GLY A 88 -27.46 -4.67 13.80
N GLN A 89 -26.28 -4.77 14.44
CA GLN A 89 -25.87 -3.83 15.47
C GLN A 89 -25.55 -2.46 14.87
N GLU A 90 -26.05 -1.40 15.52
CA GLU A 90 -25.69 -0.03 15.18
C GLU A 90 -24.27 0.31 15.62
N VAL A 91 -23.53 0.97 14.74
CA VAL A 91 -22.15 1.39 14.97
C VAL A 91 -21.95 2.80 14.41
N VAL A 92 -21.33 3.68 15.20
CA VAL A 92 -21.11 5.08 14.83
C VAL A 92 -19.62 5.39 14.75
N ILE A 93 -19.12 5.50 13.52
CA ILE A 93 -17.76 5.98 13.27
C ILE A 93 -17.70 7.47 13.60
N GLY A 94 -16.71 7.87 14.39
CA GLY A 94 -16.60 9.19 15.02
C GLY A 94 -17.04 9.21 16.49
N LYS A 95 -17.72 8.15 16.98
CA LYS A 95 -18.09 7.95 18.38
C LYS A 95 -17.46 6.67 18.95
N ASP A 96 -17.79 5.51 18.38
CA ASP A 96 -17.37 4.20 18.92
C ASP A 96 -15.93 3.86 18.53
N PHE A 97 -15.51 4.32 17.34
CA PHE A 97 -14.12 4.38 16.90
C PHE A 97 -13.95 5.51 15.90
N ARG A 98 -12.73 5.79 15.45
CA ARG A 98 -12.41 6.83 14.47
C ARG A 98 -11.71 6.25 13.25
N LEU A 99 -11.59 7.06 12.21
CA LEU A 99 -10.70 6.79 11.09
C LEU A 99 -9.50 7.75 11.20
N ASP A 100 -8.32 7.28 10.85
CA ASP A 100 -7.12 8.13 10.75
C ASP A 100 -7.23 9.22 9.68
N THR A 101 -8.18 9.07 8.76
CA THR A 101 -8.42 9.96 7.63
C THR A 101 -9.84 10.51 7.69
N LYS A 102 -10.00 11.83 7.55
CA LYS A 102 -11.30 12.51 7.52
C LYS A 102 -12.02 12.25 6.20
N VAL A 103 -12.88 11.24 6.15
CA VAL A 103 -13.59 10.82 4.93
C VAL A 103 -15.12 10.96 4.98
N ALA A 104 -15.68 11.36 6.14
CA ALA A 104 -17.13 11.49 6.33
C ALA A 104 -17.81 12.34 5.23
N HIS A 105 -17.18 13.43 4.79
CA HIS A 105 -17.69 14.31 3.74
C HIS A 105 -17.85 13.64 2.36
N SER A 106 -17.09 12.57 2.09
CA SER A 106 -17.14 11.82 0.84
C SER A 106 -18.14 10.66 0.88
N ILE A 107 -18.55 10.22 2.06
CA ILE A 107 -19.41 9.06 2.27
C ILE A 107 -20.89 9.46 2.12
N ARG A 108 -21.70 8.53 1.61
CA ARG A 108 -23.15 8.68 1.41
C ARG A 108 -23.89 7.49 2.02
N SER A 109 -25.16 7.70 2.36
CA SER A 109 -26.06 6.62 2.80
C SER A 109 -26.15 5.51 1.73
N GLY A 110 -26.34 4.27 2.18
CA GLY A 110 -26.36 3.07 1.35
C GLY A 110 -24.98 2.58 0.89
N GLN A 111 -23.89 3.28 1.21
CA GLN A 111 -22.54 2.81 0.89
C GLN A 111 -22.04 1.80 1.93
N GLN A 112 -21.18 0.88 1.48
CA GLN A 112 -20.51 -0.08 2.35
C GLN A 112 -19.16 0.45 2.83
N ILE A 113 -18.82 0.10 4.06
CA ILE A 113 -17.50 0.27 4.67
C ILE A 113 -16.99 -1.12 5.04
N LEU A 114 -15.87 -1.51 4.45
CA LEU A 114 -15.24 -2.80 4.68
C LEU A 114 -14.05 -2.60 5.62
N ILE A 115 -13.98 -3.37 6.69
CA ILE A 115 -12.89 -3.30 7.67
C ILE A 115 -12.15 -4.64 7.64
N GLU A 116 -10.81 -4.58 7.71
CA GLU A 116 -9.94 -5.75 7.69
C GLU A 116 -10.22 -6.64 6.49
N ASP A 117 -10.10 -6.05 5.30
CA ASP A 117 -10.28 -6.70 3.99
C ASP A 117 -11.66 -7.36 3.81
N GLY A 118 -12.69 -6.82 4.48
CA GLY A 118 -14.08 -7.29 4.38
C GLY A 118 -14.48 -8.26 5.49
N LEU A 119 -13.60 -8.56 6.45
CA LEU A 119 -13.96 -9.39 7.60
C LEU A 119 -15.14 -8.80 8.37
N VAL A 120 -15.19 -7.48 8.51
CA VAL A 120 -16.35 -6.75 9.05
C VAL A 120 -16.89 -5.81 7.99
N GLU A 121 -18.18 -5.93 7.71
CA GLU A 121 -18.89 -5.09 6.76
C GLU A 121 -19.90 -4.21 7.50
N LEU A 122 -19.88 -2.91 7.20
CA LEU A 122 -20.84 -1.95 7.71
C LEU A 122 -21.58 -1.31 6.53
N GLU A 123 -22.89 -1.11 6.67
CA GLU A 123 -23.68 -0.30 5.74
C GLU A 123 -23.97 1.06 6.36
N VAL A 124 -23.67 2.13 5.63
CA VAL A 124 -23.92 3.50 6.09
C VAL A 124 -25.41 3.81 6.01
N LYS A 125 -26.04 4.06 7.16
CA LYS A 125 -27.43 4.52 7.22
C LYS A 125 -27.55 6.03 7.06
N SER A 126 -26.68 6.80 7.71
CA SER A 126 -26.65 8.26 7.54
C SER A 126 -25.29 8.87 7.92
N VAL A 127 -25.05 10.11 7.50
CA VAL A 127 -23.87 10.89 7.90
C VAL A 127 -24.34 12.20 8.52
N ARG A 128 -23.90 12.49 9.75
CA ARG A 128 -24.27 13.69 10.51
C ARG A 128 -23.00 14.41 10.97
N GLY A 129 -22.63 15.48 10.26
CA GLY A 129 -21.36 16.16 10.46
C GLY A 129 -20.17 15.23 10.20
N SER A 130 -19.37 14.96 11.23
CA SER A 130 -18.23 14.02 11.18
C SER A 130 -18.58 12.59 11.57
N ARG A 131 -19.82 12.33 12.01
CA ARG A 131 -20.27 11.01 12.46
C ARG A 131 -20.93 10.24 11.32
N ILE A 132 -20.54 8.98 11.16
CA ILE A 132 -21.06 8.07 10.14
C ILE A 132 -21.83 6.97 10.87
N HIS A 133 -23.15 7.01 10.78
CA HIS A 133 -24.04 6.04 11.40
C HIS A 133 -24.17 4.84 10.48
N CYS A 134 -23.82 3.66 10.98
CA CYS A 134 -23.79 2.43 10.23
C CYS A 134 -24.56 1.32 10.95
N VAL A 135 -24.91 0.28 10.21
CA VAL A 135 -25.31 -1.01 10.74
C VAL A 135 -24.32 -2.08 10.31
N ALA A 136 -23.98 -3.01 11.19
CA ALA A 136 -23.14 -4.15 10.84
C ALA A 136 -23.90 -5.15 9.97
N LEU A 137 -23.33 -5.50 8.83
CA LEU A 137 -23.85 -6.54 7.92
C LEU A 137 -23.25 -7.91 8.22
N SER A 138 -22.05 -7.96 8.80
CA SER A 138 -21.39 -9.18 9.25
C SER A 138 -20.95 -9.06 10.71
N PRO A 139 -20.89 -10.18 11.46
CA PRO A 139 -20.35 -10.16 12.80
C PRO A 139 -18.82 -10.11 12.75
N GLY A 140 -18.19 -9.56 13.78
CA GLY A 140 -16.73 -9.63 13.89
C GLY A 140 -16.13 -8.66 14.90
N LYS A 141 -14.80 -8.60 14.93
CA LYS A 141 -14.03 -7.84 15.91
C LYS A 141 -13.19 -6.77 15.22
N ILE A 142 -13.61 -5.52 15.34
CA ILE A 142 -12.91 -4.35 14.82
C ILE A 142 -11.75 -4.03 15.75
N ARG A 143 -10.52 -4.04 15.23
CA ARG A 143 -9.30 -3.72 15.97
C ARG A 143 -8.70 -2.40 15.51
N ASN A 144 -7.95 -1.77 16.40
CA ASN A 144 -7.20 -0.56 16.07
C ASN A 144 -6.21 -0.81 14.91
N LEU A 145 -5.93 0.21 14.11
CA LEU A 145 -5.00 0.20 12.97
C LEU A 145 -5.37 -0.74 11.81
N LYS A 146 -6.53 -1.40 11.85
CA LYS A 146 -7.02 -2.25 10.74
C LYS A 146 -7.43 -1.40 9.55
N GLY A 147 -7.17 -1.92 8.35
CA GLY A 147 -7.48 -1.22 7.10
C GLY A 147 -8.97 -1.06 6.88
N VAL A 148 -9.36 0.08 6.32
CA VAL A 148 -10.74 0.39 5.95
C VAL A 148 -10.79 0.66 4.44
N ASN A 149 -11.66 -0.07 3.75
CA ASN A 149 -11.91 0.12 2.33
C ASN A 149 -13.33 0.66 2.10
N LEU A 150 -13.42 1.60 1.17
CA LEU A 150 -14.64 2.27 0.77
C LEU A 150 -14.83 2.02 -0.72
N PRO A 151 -15.44 0.89 -1.12
CA PRO A 151 -15.44 0.43 -2.50
C PRO A 151 -16.23 1.34 -3.43
N ARG A 152 -17.31 1.95 -2.94
CA ARG A 152 -18.21 2.81 -3.73
C ARG A 152 -18.02 4.31 -3.48
N THR A 153 -17.08 4.67 -2.61
CA THR A 153 -16.84 6.07 -2.24
C THR A 153 -15.75 6.68 -3.10
N LYS A 154 -16.08 7.75 -3.82
CA LYS A 154 -15.10 8.55 -4.56
C LYS A 154 -14.32 9.44 -3.58
N LEU A 155 -13.19 8.94 -3.11
CA LEU A 155 -12.34 9.66 -2.17
C LEU A 155 -11.59 10.81 -2.85
N ARG A 156 -11.75 12.03 -2.35
CA ARG A 156 -10.97 13.20 -2.79
C ARG A 156 -9.69 13.37 -1.96
N ILE A 157 -8.92 12.30 -1.82
CA ILE A 157 -7.62 12.30 -1.13
C ILE A 157 -6.47 12.22 -2.14
N PRO A 158 -5.34 12.90 -1.85
CA PRO A 158 -4.12 12.74 -2.64
C PRO A 158 -3.70 11.28 -2.72
N ILE A 159 -3.19 10.87 -3.89
CA ILE A 159 -2.68 9.51 -4.13
C ILE A 159 -1.34 9.25 -3.42
N LEU A 160 -0.57 10.30 -3.17
CA LEU A 160 0.68 10.25 -2.43
C LEU A 160 0.50 11.05 -1.14
N THR A 161 0.80 10.41 -0.02
CA THR A 161 0.89 11.07 1.28
C THR A 161 2.22 11.81 1.42
N LYS A 162 2.38 12.64 2.46
CA LYS A 162 3.68 13.25 2.79
C LYS A 162 4.75 12.18 3.02
N LYS A 163 4.38 11.12 3.75
CA LYS A 163 5.24 9.95 3.98
C LYS A 163 5.67 9.30 2.66
N ASP A 164 4.74 9.07 1.73
CA ASP A 164 5.08 8.46 0.42
C ASP A 164 6.09 9.31 -0.36
N ILE A 165 6.01 10.63 -0.28
CA ILE A 165 6.96 11.53 -0.96
C ILE A 165 8.36 11.40 -0.34
N ASP A 166 8.45 11.31 0.98
CA ASP A 166 9.74 11.17 1.66
C ASP A 166 10.33 9.76 1.47
N ASP A 167 9.49 8.73 1.51
CA ASP A 167 9.84 7.36 1.14
C ASP A 167 10.36 7.31 -0.30
N LEU A 168 9.64 7.91 -1.26
CA LEU A 168 10.05 7.97 -2.65
C LEU A 168 11.45 8.57 -2.80
N LYS A 169 11.70 9.74 -2.18
CA LYS A 169 13.03 10.38 -2.22
C LYS A 169 14.11 9.46 -1.67
N PHE A 170 13.83 8.75 -0.58
CA PHE A 170 14.75 7.77 -0.02
C PHE A 170 15.03 6.64 -1.02
N GLY A 171 14.00 6.01 -1.59
CA GLY A 171 14.14 4.93 -2.56
C GLY A 171 14.95 5.35 -3.79
N LEU A 172 14.70 6.55 -4.33
CA LEU A 172 15.47 7.11 -5.45
C LEU A 172 16.95 7.31 -5.10
N LYS A 173 17.27 7.80 -3.91
CA LYS A 173 18.66 7.91 -3.42
C LYS A 173 19.32 6.54 -3.25
N GLN A 174 18.51 5.50 -3.02
CA GLN A 174 18.96 4.12 -2.94
C GLN A 174 19.01 3.41 -4.29
N ASP A 175 18.69 4.06 -5.42
CA ASP A 175 18.74 3.47 -6.77
C ASP A 175 17.87 2.21 -6.91
N VAL A 176 16.62 2.28 -6.44
CA VAL A 176 15.64 1.21 -6.65
C VAL A 176 15.27 1.07 -8.13
N ASP A 177 14.96 -0.14 -8.59
CA ASP A 177 14.65 -0.42 -9.99
C ASP A 177 13.18 -0.08 -10.35
N TYR A 178 12.28 -0.25 -9.38
CA TYR A 178 10.85 -0.03 -9.55
C TYR A 178 10.25 0.71 -8.36
N VAL A 179 9.26 1.56 -8.64
CA VAL A 179 8.37 2.17 -7.64
C VAL A 179 6.95 1.70 -7.90
N ALA A 180 6.35 1.01 -6.93
CA ALA A 180 4.95 0.61 -7.00
C ALA A 180 4.05 1.65 -6.33
N LEU A 181 3.05 2.13 -7.07
CA LEU A 181 2.08 3.14 -6.64
C LEU A 181 0.78 2.46 -6.22
N SER A 182 0.43 2.57 -4.94
CA SER A 182 -0.80 2.02 -4.35
C SER A 182 -2.04 2.84 -4.71
N PHE A 183 -3.21 2.21 -4.72
CA PHE A 183 -4.52 2.85 -4.90
C PHE A 183 -4.71 3.70 -6.18
N VAL A 184 -3.99 3.40 -7.26
CA VAL A 184 -4.09 4.17 -8.52
C VAL A 184 -5.53 4.22 -9.00
N ARG A 185 -5.98 5.37 -9.52
CA ARG A 185 -7.35 5.54 -10.06
C ARG A 185 -7.35 6.06 -11.50
N THR A 186 -6.36 6.86 -11.86
CA THR A 186 -6.31 7.57 -13.15
C THR A 186 -4.88 7.63 -13.70
N ARG A 187 -4.75 7.91 -15.00
CA ARG A 187 -3.46 8.23 -15.64
C ARG A 187 -2.72 9.39 -14.95
N GLN A 188 -3.46 10.35 -14.41
CA GLN A 188 -2.86 11.52 -13.78
C GLN A 188 -2.12 11.16 -12.49
N ASP A 189 -2.55 10.11 -11.79
CA ASP A 189 -1.86 9.59 -10.62
C ASP A 189 -0.44 9.11 -10.97
N VAL A 190 -0.32 8.33 -12.05
CA VAL A 190 0.97 7.84 -12.57
C VAL A 190 1.84 9.00 -13.06
N LYS A 191 1.25 9.93 -13.83
CA LYS A 191 1.95 11.12 -14.33
C LYS A 191 2.51 11.99 -13.20
N ASN A 192 1.76 12.14 -12.11
CA ASN A 192 2.22 12.89 -10.93
C ASN A 192 3.43 12.21 -10.28
N LEU A 193 3.41 10.88 -10.13
CA LEU A 193 4.57 10.14 -9.62
C LEU A 193 5.78 10.26 -10.56
N LYS A 194 5.59 10.17 -11.89
CA LYS A 194 6.68 10.37 -12.87
C LYS A 194 7.35 11.73 -12.70
N LYS A 195 6.58 12.80 -12.55
CA LYS A 195 7.13 14.15 -12.32
C LYS A 195 7.96 14.22 -11.04
N LEU A 196 7.53 13.56 -9.97
CA LEU A 196 8.28 13.50 -8.71
C LEU A 196 9.57 12.70 -8.86
N ILE A 197 9.53 11.57 -9.57
CA ILE A 197 10.71 10.77 -9.89
C ILE A 197 11.72 11.61 -10.67
N VAL A 198 11.31 12.24 -11.77
CA VAL A 198 12.20 13.09 -12.60
C VAL A 198 12.82 14.23 -11.77
N ARG A 199 12.05 14.83 -10.87
CA ARG A 199 12.52 15.93 -10.02
C ARG A 199 13.55 15.50 -8.98
N HIS A 200 13.40 14.31 -8.41
CA HIS A 200 14.17 13.88 -7.24
C HIS A 200 15.19 12.77 -7.51
N ASN A 201 15.13 12.10 -8.66
CA ASN A 201 16.06 11.04 -9.00
C ASN A 201 17.47 11.60 -9.22
N PRO A 202 18.50 11.11 -8.53
CA PRO A 202 19.88 11.51 -8.79
C PRO A 202 20.25 11.23 -10.26
N LYS A 203 20.84 12.20 -10.95
CA LYS A 203 21.21 12.10 -12.38
C LYS A 203 22.12 10.91 -12.73
N LYS A 204 22.86 10.39 -11.74
CA LYS A 204 23.77 9.25 -11.90
C LYS A 204 23.05 7.89 -11.93
N PHE A 205 21.77 7.85 -11.56
CA PHE A 205 20.99 6.63 -11.44
C PHE A 205 19.99 6.50 -12.59
N THR A 206 19.68 5.27 -12.94
CA THR A 206 18.65 4.99 -13.94
C THR A 206 17.30 5.41 -13.37
N THR A 207 16.40 5.92 -14.22
CA THR A 207 15.06 6.26 -13.78
C THR A 207 14.27 4.98 -13.49
N PRO A 208 13.74 4.77 -12.27
CA PRO A 208 12.97 3.57 -11.97
C PRO A 208 11.68 3.52 -12.80
N LYS A 209 11.24 2.29 -13.09
CA LYS A 209 9.95 2.06 -13.71
C LYS A 209 8.84 2.14 -12.66
N ILE A 210 7.63 2.49 -13.10
CA ILE A 210 6.46 2.54 -12.22
C ILE A 210 5.63 1.27 -12.39
N ILE A 211 5.18 0.71 -11.27
CA ILE A 211 4.16 -0.34 -11.22
C ILE A 211 2.88 0.28 -10.67
N ALA A 212 1.86 0.47 -11.50
CA ALA A 212 0.56 0.94 -11.04
C ALA A 212 -0.23 -0.21 -10.41
N LYS A 213 -0.59 -0.10 -9.13
CA LYS A 213 -1.38 -1.13 -8.44
C LYS A 213 -2.87 -0.87 -8.64
N ILE A 214 -3.52 -1.75 -9.40
CA ILE A 214 -4.94 -1.67 -9.78
C ILE A 214 -5.80 -2.24 -8.63
N GLU A 215 -6.14 -1.38 -7.66
CA GLU A 215 -6.82 -1.77 -6.42
C GLU A 215 -8.23 -1.15 -6.28
N LYS A 216 -8.57 -0.21 -7.17
CA LYS A 216 -9.83 0.55 -7.11
C LYS A 216 -10.67 0.27 -8.36
N PRO A 217 -12.01 0.23 -8.25
CA PRO A 217 -12.89 0.06 -9.41
C PRO A 217 -12.66 1.10 -10.52
N GLU A 218 -12.31 2.33 -10.15
CA GLU A 218 -11.96 3.39 -11.09
C GLU A 218 -10.70 3.06 -11.89
N ALA A 219 -9.72 2.39 -11.26
CA ALA A 219 -8.49 1.96 -11.91
C ALA A 219 -8.76 0.96 -13.02
N VAL A 220 -9.68 0.01 -12.77
CA VAL A 220 -10.11 -0.98 -13.77
C VAL A 220 -10.78 -0.28 -14.95
N LYS A 221 -11.70 0.67 -14.67
CA LYS A 221 -12.38 1.44 -15.73
C LYS A 221 -11.43 2.30 -16.56
N ASN A 222 -10.36 2.81 -15.95
CA ASN A 222 -9.38 3.70 -16.58
C ASN A 222 -8.09 2.96 -17.00
N PHE A 223 -8.10 1.63 -17.03
CA PHE A 223 -6.90 0.81 -17.10
C PHE A 223 -6.02 1.16 -18.31
N ASP A 224 -6.60 1.30 -19.50
CA ASP A 224 -5.83 1.59 -20.72
C ASP A 224 -5.08 2.92 -20.64
N GLY A 225 -5.69 3.93 -20.02
CA GLY A 225 -5.04 5.21 -19.80
C GLY A 225 -3.92 5.13 -18.76
N ILE A 226 -4.08 4.29 -17.74
CA ILE A 226 -3.05 4.04 -16.72
C ILE A 226 -1.88 3.26 -17.31
N LEU A 227 -2.16 2.22 -18.11
CA LEU A 227 -1.15 1.36 -18.73
C LEU A 227 -0.30 2.11 -19.76
N LYS A 228 -0.92 3.00 -20.54
CA LYS A 228 -0.21 3.82 -21.53
C LYS A 228 0.66 4.91 -20.92
N GLU A 229 0.32 5.39 -19.72
CA GLU A 229 1.00 6.56 -19.12
C GLU A 229 2.42 6.23 -18.69
#